data_AF-A0A1Q9NKN8-F1
#
_entry.id   AF-A0A1Q9NKN8-F1
#
_cell.length_a   1.000
_cell.length_b   1.000
_cell.length_c   1.000
_cell.angle_alpha   90.00
_cell.angle_beta   90.00
_cell.angle_gamma   90.00
#
_symmetry.space_group_name_H-M   'P 1'
#
loop_
_entity.id
_entity.type
_entity.pdbx_description
1 polymer ?
#
loop_
_entity_poly.entity_id
_entity_poly.type
_entity_poly.pdbx_seq_one_letter_code
_entity_poly.pdbx_strand_id
1 'polypeptide(L)'
;MVTLSDLEAINDVFIISSSGLPYYSGCFGGENCAKEPNHLLVSGFLAAVFQFSLQFGQKAIREVHFDEAQMAIETRKIGEQHLLIIFFASKKIKMKKLFELVKRAASIFEINFSELIQQPKYHPKLSDFKSFSQILCEMGIIKKEVMGEVPILKSCKYSSKSELKEYVYCSKIQKDIPIEEELQYRKMGNQCPHLAS
;
A
#
# COMPACT_ATOMS: atom_id res chain seq x y z
N MET A 1 -15.50 20.23 12.86
CA MET A 1 -16.26 19.77 11.69
C MET A 1 -15.32 19.52 10.52
N VAL A 2 -15.43 18.36 9.88
CA VAL A 2 -14.73 18.02 8.63
C VAL A 2 -15.42 18.78 7.49
N THR A 3 -14.66 19.36 6.58
CA THR A 3 -15.18 20.15 5.44
C THR A 3 -15.12 19.34 4.15
N LEU A 4 -15.86 19.77 3.12
CA LEU A 4 -15.84 19.12 1.82
C LEU A 4 -14.42 19.10 1.20
N SER A 5 -13.66 20.20 1.35
CA SER A 5 -12.27 20.26 0.87
C SER A 5 -11.33 19.33 1.64
N ASP A 6 -11.61 19.04 2.92
CA ASP A 6 -10.87 18.03 3.67
C ASP A 6 -11.09 16.62 3.08
N LEU A 7 -12.32 16.31 2.65
CA LEU A 7 -12.66 15.01 2.04
C LEU A 7 -12.09 14.86 0.62
N GLU A 8 -12.05 15.95 -0.15
CA GLU A 8 -11.46 15.98 -1.50
C GLU A 8 -9.94 15.79 -1.49
N ALA A 9 -9.29 16.12 -0.38
CA ALA A 9 -7.85 15.97 -0.26
C ALA A 9 -7.43 14.51 0.01
N ILE A 10 -8.35 13.63 0.41
CA ILE A 10 -8.06 12.20 0.61
C ILE A 10 -8.01 11.52 -0.76
N ASN A 11 -6.81 11.09 -1.13
CA ASN A 11 -6.57 10.45 -2.42
C ASN A 11 -6.58 8.94 -2.30
N ASP A 12 -5.90 8.39 -1.29
CA ASP A 12 -5.72 6.94 -1.18
C ASP A 12 -6.02 6.43 0.22
N VAL A 13 -6.64 5.26 0.28
CA VAL A 13 -6.92 4.53 1.51
C VAL A 13 -6.39 3.11 1.37
N PHE A 14 -5.53 2.71 2.29
CA PHE A 14 -4.97 1.36 2.35
C PHE A 14 -5.34 0.69 3.67
N ILE A 15 -5.60 -0.61 3.60
CA ILE A 15 -5.64 -1.49 4.76
C ILE A 15 -4.68 -2.63 4.49
N ILE A 16 -3.64 -2.73 5.31
CA ILE A 16 -2.57 -3.71 5.15
C ILE A 16 -2.32 -4.41 6.48
N SER A 17 -1.89 -5.66 6.47
CA SER A 17 -1.35 -6.29 7.67
C SER A 17 -0.01 -5.67 8.05
N SER A 18 0.43 -5.91 9.29
CA SER A 18 1.78 -5.58 9.74
C SER A 18 2.87 -6.31 8.96
N SER A 19 2.55 -7.39 8.24
CA SER A 19 3.45 -8.08 7.32
C SER A 19 3.42 -7.52 5.89
N GLY A 20 2.58 -6.52 5.61
CA GLY A 20 2.47 -5.87 4.30
C GLY A 20 1.51 -6.56 3.32
N LEU A 21 0.71 -7.52 3.79
CA LEU A 21 -0.33 -8.13 2.98
C LEU A 21 -1.50 -7.14 2.85
N PRO A 22 -1.88 -6.73 1.63
CA PRO A 22 -2.99 -5.80 1.46
C PRO A 22 -4.34 -6.52 1.62
N TYR A 23 -5.22 -5.90 2.40
CA TYR A 23 -6.63 -6.25 2.57
C TYR A 23 -7.49 -5.38 1.65
N TYR A 24 -7.15 -4.09 1.58
CA TYR A 24 -7.89 -3.12 0.79
C TYR A 24 -6.96 -2.03 0.24
N SER A 25 -7.28 -1.52 -0.95
CA SER A 25 -6.61 -0.39 -1.57
C SER A 25 -7.61 0.37 -2.44
N GLY A 26 -8.01 1.55 -1.98
CA GLY A 26 -8.96 2.42 -2.64
C GLY A 26 -8.28 3.71 -3.09
N CYS A 27 -8.46 4.03 -4.37
CA CYS A 27 -7.98 5.26 -5.00
C CYS A 27 -9.17 6.18 -5.33
N PHE A 28 -9.11 7.41 -4.86
CA PHE A 28 -10.19 8.40 -4.82
C PHE A 28 -9.81 9.76 -5.43
N GLY A 29 -8.54 10.00 -5.78
CA GLY A 29 -8.06 11.28 -6.29
C GLY A 29 -7.18 11.20 -7.54
N GLY A 30 -7.52 11.99 -8.58
CA GLY A 30 -6.66 12.32 -9.74
C GLY A 30 -6.61 11.28 -10.88
N GLU A 31 -6.50 11.75 -12.13
CA GLU A 31 -6.44 10.90 -13.35
C GLU A 31 -5.27 9.90 -13.38
N ASN A 32 -4.23 10.14 -12.58
CA ASN A 32 -3.01 9.30 -12.51
C ASN A 32 -3.12 8.16 -11.48
N CYS A 33 -4.02 8.26 -10.50
CA CYS A 33 -4.11 7.32 -9.39
C CYS A 33 -4.66 5.94 -9.78
N ALA A 34 -5.55 5.87 -10.79
CA ALA A 34 -6.03 4.60 -11.34
C ALA A 34 -5.02 3.92 -12.29
N LYS A 35 -3.95 4.63 -12.70
CA LYS A 35 -3.04 4.19 -13.77
C LYS A 35 -1.66 3.73 -13.26
N GLU A 36 -1.32 3.97 -11.99
CA GLU A 36 0.01 3.63 -11.47
C GLU A 36 0.06 2.30 -10.69
N PRO A 37 0.99 1.38 -11.03
CA PRO A 37 1.17 0.09 -10.35
C PRO A 37 1.87 0.19 -8.97
N ASN A 38 2.15 1.39 -8.46
CA ASN A 38 3.06 1.60 -7.32
C ASN A 38 2.43 1.36 -5.94
N HIS A 39 1.12 1.13 -5.84
CA HIS A 39 0.44 0.94 -4.54
C HIS A 39 0.88 -0.31 -3.76
N LEU A 40 1.28 -1.38 -4.47
CA LEU A 40 1.89 -2.57 -3.83
C LEU A 40 3.24 -2.22 -3.18
N LEU A 41 4.04 -1.40 -3.86
CA LEU A 41 5.33 -0.93 -3.36
C LEU A 41 5.15 -0.01 -2.15
N VAL A 42 4.16 0.89 -2.18
CA VAL A 42 3.77 1.73 -1.04
C VAL A 42 3.33 0.88 0.16
N SER A 43 2.50 -0.15 -0.07
CA SER A 43 2.05 -1.07 0.98
C SER A 43 3.22 -1.80 1.65
N GLY A 44 4.14 -2.34 0.84
CA GLY A 44 5.35 -2.99 1.32
C GLY A 44 6.28 -2.04 2.09
N PHE A 45 6.49 -0.83 1.58
CA PHE A 45 7.28 0.21 2.24
C PHE A 45 6.70 0.56 3.61
N LEU A 46 5.40 0.81 3.71
CA LEU A 46 4.76 1.19 4.97
C LEU A 46 4.79 0.06 6.00
N ALA A 47 4.62 -1.19 5.56
CA ALA A 47 4.78 -2.34 6.45
C ALA A 47 6.23 -2.48 6.97
N ALA A 48 7.22 -2.31 6.10
CA ALA A 48 8.63 -2.34 6.50
C ALA A 48 8.95 -1.24 7.52
N VAL A 49 8.48 -0.03 7.27
CA VAL A 49 8.63 1.14 8.15
C VAL A 49 7.93 0.89 9.50
N PHE A 50 6.75 0.29 9.51
CA PHE A 50 6.07 -0.12 10.74
C PHE A 50 6.86 -1.17 11.53
N GLN A 51 7.31 -2.25 10.87
CA GLN A 51 8.11 -3.29 11.51
C GLN A 51 9.42 -2.74 12.08
N PHE A 52 10.09 -1.87 11.33
CA PHE A 52 11.26 -1.14 11.80
C PHE A 52 10.93 -0.35 13.07
N SER A 53 9.82 0.40 13.12
CA SER A 53 9.45 1.18 14.30
C SER A 53 9.30 0.35 15.58
N LEU A 54 8.77 -0.88 15.48
CA LEU A 54 8.63 -1.80 16.61
C LEU A 54 9.99 -2.20 17.19
N GLN A 55 11.04 -2.31 16.37
CA GLN A 55 12.39 -2.66 16.81
C GLN A 55 13.03 -1.58 17.70
N PHE A 56 12.60 -0.32 17.59
CA PHE A 56 13.12 0.79 18.41
C PHE A 56 12.27 1.07 19.66
N GLY A 57 11.41 0.12 20.05
CA GLY A 57 10.51 0.29 21.20
C GLY A 57 9.44 1.38 20.99
N GLN A 58 9.29 1.88 19.76
CA GLN A 58 8.18 2.76 19.40
C GLN A 58 6.93 1.91 19.22
N LYS A 59 5.79 2.42 19.71
CA LYS A 59 4.53 1.65 19.69
C LYS A 59 3.93 1.56 18.27
N ALA A 60 4.08 2.60 17.46
CA ALA A 60 3.67 2.65 16.06
C ALA A 60 4.08 3.99 15.43
N ILE A 61 4.32 4.02 14.12
CA ILE A 61 4.28 5.26 13.33
C ILE A 61 2.82 5.62 13.10
N ARG A 62 2.45 6.85 13.47
CA ARG A 62 1.07 7.33 13.36
C ARG A 62 0.87 8.35 12.26
N GLU A 63 1.90 9.12 11.93
CA GLU A 63 1.82 10.19 10.94
C GLU A 63 3.11 10.28 10.14
N VAL A 64 2.98 10.65 8.86
CA VAL A 64 4.10 10.97 7.97
C VAL A 64 3.78 12.29 7.29
N HIS A 65 4.73 13.22 7.34
CA HIS A 65 4.60 14.54 6.72
C HIS A 65 5.49 14.62 5.47
N PHE A 66 4.89 15.02 4.37
CA PHE A 66 5.58 15.46 3.16
C PHE A 66 5.40 16.97 3.01
N ASP A 67 6.11 17.59 2.07
CA ASP A 67 6.04 19.03 1.86
C ASP A 67 4.62 19.49 1.50
N GLU A 68 3.94 18.73 0.64
CA GLU A 68 2.59 19.05 0.14
C GLU A 68 1.52 18.01 0.52
N ALA A 69 1.94 16.84 1.00
CA ALA A 69 1.07 15.73 1.34
C ALA A 69 1.27 15.27 2.78
N GLN A 70 0.37 14.43 3.26
CA GLN A 70 0.48 13.83 4.57
C GLN A 70 -0.22 12.48 4.62
N MET A 71 0.21 11.67 5.58
CA MET A 71 -0.34 10.36 5.84
C MET A 71 -0.70 10.23 7.31
N ALA A 72 -1.85 9.63 7.58
CA ALA A 72 -2.24 9.23 8.92
C ALA A 72 -2.47 7.72 8.96
N ILE A 73 -1.99 7.10 10.03
CA ILE A 73 -1.95 5.66 10.23
C ILE A 73 -2.61 5.34 11.57
N GLU A 74 -3.65 4.51 11.52
CA GLU A 74 -4.26 3.91 12.70
C GLU A 74 -4.02 2.41 12.67
N THR A 75 -3.64 1.85 13.83
CA THR A 75 -3.47 0.40 13.99
C THR A 75 -4.70 -0.22 14.64
N ARG A 76 -5.09 -1.41 14.17
CA ARG A 76 -6.15 -2.23 14.78
C ARG A 76 -5.68 -3.67 14.91
N LYS A 77 -6.01 -4.30 16.03
CA LYS A 77 -5.85 -5.75 16.20
C LYS A 77 -7.23 -6.39 16.04
N ILE A 78 -7.40 -7.24 15.02
CA ILE A 78 -8.63 -7.97 14.73
C ILE A 78 -8.30 -9.46 14.81
N GLY A 79 -8.69 -10.12 15.90
CA GLY A 79 -8.20 -11.46 16.22
C GLY A 79 -6.68 -11.46 16.34
N GLU A 80 -6.01 -12.36 15.60
CA GLU A 80 -4.54 -12.43 15.54
C GLU A 80 -3.92 -11.47 14.50
N GLN A 81 -4.74 -10.81 13.68
CA GLN A 81 -4.24 -9.91 12.65
C GLN A 81 -3.99 -8.52 13.21
N HIS A 82 -2.80 -7.98 12.95
CA HIS A 82 -2.47 -6.58 13.23
C HIS A 82 -2.54 -5.81 11.91
N LEU A 83 -3.52 -4.92 11.80
CA LEU A 83 -3.80 -4.15 10.59
C LEU A 83 -3.40 -2.70 10.77
N LEU A 84 -2.91 -2.10 9.69
CA LEU A 84 -2.66 -0.69 9.52
C LEU A 84 -3.70 -0.13 8.57
N ILE A 85 -4.43 0.88 9.01
CA ILE A 85 -5.41 1.64 8.23
C ILE A 85 -4.78 2.99 7.93
N ILE A 86 -4.61 3.29 6.66
CA ILE A 86 -3.73 4.35 6.17
C ILE A 86 -4.52 5.24 5.25
N PHE A 87 -4.54 6.54 5.53
CA PHE A 87 -5.08 7.55 4.62
C PHE A 87 -3.94 8.43 4.13
N PHE A 88 -3.87 8.59 2.81
CA PHE A 88 -3.00 9.55 2.16
C PHE A 88 -3.83 10.77 1.72
N ALA A 89 -3.38 11.95 2.13
CA ALA A 89 -3.96 13.21 1.73
C ALA A 89 -2.97 14.02 0.89
N SER A 90 -3.39 14.41 -0.31
CA SER A 90 -2.59 15.18 -1.28
C SER A 90 -2.47 16.67 -0.95
N LYS A 91 -3.14 17.11 0.11
CA LYS A 91 -3.08 18.47 0.64
C LYS A 91 -3.04 18.43 2.16
N LYS A 92 -2.48 19.48 2.76
CA LYS A 92 -2.46 19.64 4.22
C LYS A 92 -3.86 19.89 4.78
N ILE A 93 -4.39 18.86 5.43
CA ILE A 93 -5.56 18.90 6.32
C ILE A 93 -5.05 19.02 7.76
N LYS A 94 -5.80 19.66 8.66
CA LYS A 94 -5.48 19.61 10.10
C LYS A 94 -5.37 18.15 10.54
N MET A 95 -4.20 17.72 11.02
CA MET A 95 -3.89 16.31 11.32
C MET A 95 -4.91 15.65 12.26
N LYS A 96 -5.40 16.38 13.26
CA LYS A 96 -6.49 15.93 14.14
C LYS A 96 -7.73 15.45 13.37
N LYS A 97 -8.14 16.17 12.33
CA LYS A 97 -9.29 15.80 11.48
C LYS A 97 -9.00 14.56 10.65
N LEU A 98 -7.80 14.48 10.07
CA LEU A 98 -7.42 13.31 9.28
C LEU A 98 -7.40 12.05 10.16
N PHE A 99 -6.86 12.13 11.38
CA PHE A 99 -6.95 11.03 12.34
C PHE A 99 -8.37 10.66 12.75
N GLU A 100 -9.26 11.64 12.93
CA GLU A 100 -10.68 11.36 13.21
C GLU A 100 -11.30 10.54 12.07
N LEU A 101 -10.99 10.87 10.81
CA LEU A 101 -11.44 10.13 9.64
C LEU A 101 -10.85 8.71 9.57
N VAL A 102 -9.53 8.57 9.74
CA VAL A 102 -8.86 7.25 9.75
C VAL A 102 -9.41 6.36 10.85
N LYS A 103 -9.59 6.89 12.07
CA LYS A 103 -10.15 6.12 13.19
C LYS A 103 -11.57 5.66 12.92
N ARG A 104 -12.41 6.53 12.35
CA ARG A 104 -13.78 6.19 11.97
C ARG A 104 -13.80 5.11 10.89
N ALA A 105 -12.94 5.23 9.87
CA ALA A 105 -12.77 4.21 8.83
C ALA A 105 -12.31 2.87 9.41
N ALA A 106 -11.35 2.89 10.34
CA ALA A 106 -10.85 1.70 11.01
C ALA A 106 -11.95 1.00 11.83
N SER A 107 -12.76 1.76 12.57
CA SER A 107 -13.91 1.21 13.30
C SER A 107 -14.97 0.64 12.37
N ILE A 108 -15.27 1.30 11.25
CA ILE A 108 -16.21 0.78 10.25
C ILE A 108 -15.68 -0.52 9.64
N PHE A 109 -14.40 -0.57 9.28
CA PHE A 109 -13.79 -1.76 8.73
C PHE A 109 -13.85 -2.94 9.71
N GLU A 110 -13.51 -2.70 10.97
CA GLU A 110 -13.60 -3.71 12.03
C GLU A 110 -15.03 -4.22 12.21
N ILE A 111 -16.02 -3.33 12.29
CA ILE A 111 -17.44 -3.71 12.44
C ILE A 111 -17.92 -4.57 11.27
N ASN A 112 -17.56 -4.22 10.04
CA ASN A 112 -18.10 -4.88 8.85
C ASN A 112 -17.36 -6.15 8.44
N PHE A 113 -16.07 -6.29 8.80
CA PHE A 113 -15.22 -7.36 8.26
C PHE A 113 -14.49 -8.19 9.33
N SER A 114 -14.63 -7.89 10.62
CA SER A 114 -13.90 -8.63 11.67
C SER A 114 -14.24 -10.12 11.71
N GLU A 115 -15.51 -10.49 11.58
CA GLU A 115 -15.94 -11.89 11.57
C GLU A 115 -15.26 -12.69 10.46
N LEU A 116 -15.18 -12.10 9.27
CA LEU A 116 -14.52 -12.70 8.11
C LEU A 116 -13.02 -12.91 8.37
N ILE A 117 -12.35 -11.89 8.91
CA ILE A 117 -10.91 -11.91 9.19
C ILE A 117 -10.54 -12.92 10.29
N GLN A 118 -11.44 -13.14 11.24
CA GLN A 118 -11.23 -14.05 12.37
C GLN A 118 -11.49 -15.52 12.03
N GLN A 119 -11.94 -15.84 10.81
CA GLN A 119 -12.14 -17.22 10.39
C GLN A 119 -10.81 -18.00 10.41
N PRO A 120 -10.81 -19.27 10.87
CA PRO A 120 -9.61 -20.10 10.85
C PRO A 120 -9.04 -20.22 9.44
N LYS A 121 -7.73 -19.97 9.30
CA LYS A 121 -7.01 -20.01 8.00
C LYS A 121 -7.55 -19.02 6.97
N TYR A 122 -8.16 -17.92 7.41
CA TYR A 122 -8.56 -16.86 6.49
C TYR A 122 -7.36 -16.30 5.72
N HIS A 123 -7.53 -16.21 4.41
CA HIS A 123 -6.58 -15.56 3.50
C HIS A 123 -7.35 -14.46 2.76
N PRO A 124 -6.96 -13.17 2.93
CA PRO A 124 -7.70 -12.06 2.34
C PRO A 124 -7.68 -12.13 0.81
N LYS A 125 -8.85 -11.94 0.21
CA LYS A 125 -9.01 -11.73 -1.23
C LYS A 125 -9.55 -10.32 -1.49
N LEU A 126 -9.20 -9.73 -2.63
CA LEU A 126 -9.75 -8.44 -3.08
C LEU A 126 -11.26 -8.37 -2.98
N SER A 127 -11.92 -9.44 -3.43
CA SER A 127 -13.39 -9.54 -3.48
C SER A 127 -14.05 -9.32 -2.13
N ASP A 128 -13.36 -9.71 -1.07
CA ASP A 128 -13.89 -9.77 0.29
C ASP A 128 -14.17 -8.36 0.84
N PHE A 129 -13.48 -7.34 0.30
CA PHE A 129 -13.52 -5.96 0.80
C PHE A 129 -13.99 -4.95 -0.26
N LYS A 130 -14.50 -5.41 -1.41
CA LYS A 130 -14.95 -4.53 -2.52
C LYS A 130 -15.99 -3.50 -2.09
N SER A 131 -16.87 -3.86 -1.17
CA SER A 131 -17.93 -2.98 -0.64
C SER A 131 -17.40 -1.85 0.24
N PHE A 132 -16.16 -1.93 0.75
CA PHE A 132 -15.66 -0.98 1.73
C PHE A 132 -15.62 0.46 1.20
N SER A 133 -15.26 0.61 -0.08
CA SER A 133 -15.31 1.89 -0.81
C SER A 133 -16.67 2.56 -0.74
N GLN A 134 -17.74 1.81 -0.99
CA GLN A 134 -19.11 2.30 -0.96
C GLN A 134 -19.49 2.73 0.46
N ILE A 135 -19.15 1.90 1.47
CA ILE A 135 -19.41 2.21 2.87
C ILE A 135 -18.70 3.51 3.30
N LEU A 136 -17.44 3.71 2.90
CA LEU A 136 -16.71 4.94 3.20
C LEU A 136 -17.38 6.18 2.59
N CYS A 137 -17.92 6.05 1.38
CA CYS A 137 -18.63 7.13 0.69
C CYS A 137 -19.97 7.44 1.37
N GLU A 138 -20.79 6.43 1.66
CA GLU A 138 -22.07 6.57 2.37
C GLU A 138 -21.90 7.18 3.76
N MET A 139 -20.79 6.87 4.44
CA MET A 139 -20.47 7.39 5.77
C MET A 139 -19.86 8.81 5.75
N GLY A 140 -19.63 9.38 4.56
CA GLY A 140 -19.05 10.72 4.38
C GLY A 140 -17.59 10.81 4.85
N ILE A 141 -16.82 9.73 4.69
CA ILE A 141 -15.39 9.67 5.02
C ILE A 141 -14.52 10.02 3.81
N ILE A 142 -15.05 9.75 2.61
CA ILE A 142 -14.50 10.11 1.31
C ILE A 142 -15.61 10.77 0.49
N LYS A 143 -15.25 11.54 -0.54
CA LYS A 143 -16.22 12.25 -1.37
C LYS A 143 -16.79 11.43 -2.55
N LYS A 144 -15.98 10.53 -3.11
CA LYS A 144 -16.28 9.86 -4.39
C LYS A 144 -16.22 8.36 -4.24
N GLU A 145 -16.96 7.65 -5.07
CA GLU A 145 -16.75 6.22 -5.29
C GLU A 145 -15.36 5.97 -5.88
N VAL A 146 -14.84 4.76 -5.68
CA VAL A 146 -13.50 4.38 -6.15
C VAL A 146 -13.38 4.58 -7.67
N MET A 147 -12.34 5.29 -8.10
CA MET A 147 -12.06 5.52 -9.51
C MET A 147 -11.34 4.33 -10.18
N GLY A 148 -10.73 3.44 -9.38
CA GLY A 148 -10.12 2.20 -9.85
C GLY A 148 -9.75 1.26 -8.71
N GLU A 149 -9.98 -0.05 -8.89
CA GLU A 149 -9.47 -1.07 -7.96
C GLU A 149 -7.98 -1.29 -8.22
N VAL A 150 -7.17 -1.17 -7.17
CA VAL A 150 -5.75 -1.52 -7.24
C VAL A 150 -5.65 -3.05 -7.21
N PRO A 151 -4.97 -3.69 -8.18
CA PRO A 151 -4.77 -5.14 -8.14
C PRO A 151 -3.89 -5.51 -6.94
N ILE A 152 -4.50 -6.06 -5.89
CA ILE A 152 -3.79 -6.91 -4.92
C ILE A 152 -3.28 -8.12 -5.71
N LEU A 153 -1.96 -8.33 -5.68
CA LEU A 153 -1.23 -9.49 -6.20
C LEU A 153 -2.14 -10.51 -6.89
N LYS A 154 -2.18 -10.48 -8.23
CA LYS A 154 -2.67 -11.65 -8.99
C LYS A 154 -2.00 -12.84 -8.33
N SER A 155 -2.81 -13.80 -7.88
CA SER A 155 -2.33 -15.02 -7.24
C SER A 155 -1.03 -15.39 -7.92
N CYS A 156 0.10 -15.28 -7.22
CA CYS A 156 1.31 -15.90 -7.72
C CYS A 156 0.95 -17.38 -7.73
N LYS A 157 0.44 -17.88 -8.86
CA LYS A 157 0.61 -19.27 -9.20
C LYS A 157 2.12 -19.39 -9.18
N TYR A 158 2.65 -19.89 -8.07
CA TYR A 158 3.97 -20.47 -8.04
C TYR A 158 3.89 -21.59 -9.07
N SER A 159 4.19 -21.23 -10.31
CA SER A 159 4.55 -22.18 -11.33
C SER A 159 5.83 -22.80 -10.79
N SER A 160 5.73 -23.98 -10.19
CA SER A 160 6.89 -24.79 -9.80
C SER A 160 7.66 -25.32 -11.02
N LYS A 161 7.55 -24.65 -12.17
CA LYS A 161 8.19 -25.01 -13.44
C LYS A 161 8.43 -23.76 -14.28
N SER A 162 9.55 -23.08 -14.05
CA SER A 162 10.41 -22.59 -15.13
C SER A 162 11.67 -21.99 -14.54
N GLU A 163 12.79 -22.29 -15.17
CA GLU A 163 14.05 -21.58 -15.10
C GLU A 163 13.82 -20.07 -15.32
N LEU A 164 13.49 -19.33 -14.28
CA LEU A 164 13.43 -17.87 -14.34
C LEU A 164 14.87 -17.38 -14.31
N LYS A 165 15.42 -17.09 -15.49
CA LYS A 165 16.58 -16.21 -15.59
C LYS A 165 16.14 -14.87 -15.01
N GLU A 166 16.70 -14.51 -13.85
CA GLU A 166 16.45 -13.20 -13.24
C GLU A 166 17.12 -12.14 -14.12
N TYR A 167 16.47 -10.99 -14.30
CA TYR A 167 17.02 -9.88 -15.11
C TYR A 167 17.21 -8.65 -14.24
N VAL A 168 18.22 -7.85 -14.56
CA VAL A 168 18.51 -6.54 -13.94
C VAL A 168 18.63 -5.48 -15.03
N TYR A 169 18.05 -4.31 -14.79
CA TYR A 169 18.12 -3.19 -15.74
C TYR A 169 19.51 -2.54 -15.72
N CYS A 170 20.22 -2.59 -16.86
CA CYS A 170 21.50 -1.90 -17.02
C CYS A 170 21.28 -0.48 -17.57
N SER A 171 21.52 0.53 -16.73
CA SER A 171 21.35 1.94 -17.09
C SER A 171 22.30 2.44 -18.20
N LYS A 172 23.49 1.83 -18.36
CA LYS A 172 24.47 2.23 -19.39
C LYS A 172 24.03 1.88 -20.81
N ILE A 173 23.31 0.78 -20.99
CA ILE A 173 22.85 0.29 -22.30
C ILE A 173 21.32 0.36 -22.47
N GLN A 174 20.62 0.82 -21.42
CA GLN A 174 19.18 0.98 -21.35
C GLN A 174 18.39 -0.29 -21.69
N LYS A 175 18.86 -1.45 -21.21
CA LYS A 175 18.22 -2.76 -21.42
C LYS A 175 18.31 -3.65 -20.20
N ASP A 176 17.36 -4.57 -20.07
CA ASP A 176 17.41 -5.66 -19.11
C ASP A 176 18.46 -6.70 -19.55
N ILE A 177 19.34 -7.08 -18.62
CA ILE A 177 20.35 -8.14 -18.81
C ILE A 177 20.12 -9.27 -17.80
N PRO A 178 20.43 -10.54 -18.13
CA PRO A 178 20.38 -11.63 -17.16
C PRO A 178 21.31 -11.36 -15.95
N ILE A 179 20.88 -11.77 -14.75
CA ILE A 179 21.63 -11.56 -13.51
C ILE A 179 23.00 -12.25 -13.55
N GLU A 180 23.10 -13.39 -14.24
CA GLU A 180 24.36 -14.10 -14.43
C GLU A 180 25.35 -13.25 -15.24
N GLU A 181 24.85 -12.45 -16.18
CA GLU A 181 25.65 -11.52 -16.98
C GLU A 181 26.13 -10.34 -16.11
N GLU A 182 25.25 -9.75 -15.28
CA GLU A 182 25.64 -8.70 -14.33
C GLU A 182 26.72 -9.19 -13.35
N LEU A 183 26.58 -10.41 -12.83
CA LEU A 183 27.55 -11.02 -11.91
C LEU A 183 28.92 -11.22 -12.56
N GLN A 184 28.99 -11.44 -13.87
CA GLN A 184 30.26 -11.50 -14.60
C GLN A 184 30.91 -10.12 -14.69
N TYR A 185 30.16 -9.07 -15.02
CA TYR A 185 30.72 -7.72 -15.08
C TYR A 185 31.16 -7.20 -13.70
N ARG A 186 30.42 -7.53 -12.63
CA ARG A 186 30.80 -7.17 -11.26
C ARG A 186 32.16 -7.73 -10.86
N LYS A 187 32.49 -8.96 -11.27
CA LYS A 187 33.81 -9.56 -11.05
C LYS A 187 34.93 -8.79 -11.75
N MET A 188 34.61 -8.07 -12.83
CA MET A 188 35.53 -7.21 -13.58
C MET A 188 35.54 -5.75 -13.08
N GLY A 189 34.85 -5.44 -11.97
CA GLY A 189 34.76 -4.08 -11.42
C GLY A 189 33.76 -3.17 -12.15
N ASN A 190 32.92 -3.72 -13.03
CA ASN A 190 31.97 -2.96 -13.84
C ASN A 190 30.52 -3.30 -13.46
N GLN A 191 29.63 -2.31 -13.45
CA GLN A 191 28.19 -2.54 -13.22
C GLN A 191 27.41 -2.97 -14.47
N CYS A 192 28.02 -2.90 -15.66
CA CYS A 192 27.33 -3.07 -16.94
C CYS A 192 28.31 -3.43 -18.08
N PRO A 193 27.84 -4.07 -19.17
CA PRO A 193 28.62 -4.18 -20.40
C PRO A 193 29.00 -2.80 -20.92
N HIS A 194 30.25 -2.64 -21.36
CA HIS A 194 30.61 -1.49 -22.18
C HIS A 194 30.05 -1.71 -23.59
N LEU A 195 29.40 -0.70 -24.16
CA LEU A 195 29.15 -0.66 -25.60
C LEU A 195 30.52 -0.75 -26.28
N ALA A 196 30.80 -1.87 -26.95
CA ALA A 196 31.94 -1.96 -27.84
C ALA A 196 31.80 -0.80 -28.85
N SER A 197 32.76 0.11 -28.80
CA SER A 197 32.89 1.21 -29.76
C SER A 197 33.34 0.65 -31.10
#